data_AF-A0A7C6XQX8-F1
#
_entry.id   AF-A0A7C6XQX8-F1
#
_cell.length_a   1.000
_cell.length_b   1.000
_cell.length_c   1.000
_cell.angle_alpha   90.00
_cell.angle_beta   90.00
_cell.angle_gamma   90.00
#
_symmetry.space_group_name_H-M   'P 1'
#
loop_
_entity.id
_entity.type
_entity.pdbx_description
1 polymer ?
#
loop_
_entity_poly.entity_id
_entity_poly.type
_entity_poly.pdbx_seq_one_letter_code
_entity_poly.pdbx_strand_id
1 'polypeptide(L)'
;MAQSTSSEYRLAPLAFCPLPLGSVQPAGWLLRQLRIQADGLSGHLDEIWPDVGESGWIGGGAEGWERGPYWLDGVTPLAYLLDDERLKEKMRRWFDYILEHQHDDGWLGPVKDTSAGEKYRAYDPWPVFVFLKALTQYHEATGERRAIPAMQRFFRRLDALLDESPLFDWGRFRWADLVLS
;
A
#
# COMPACT_ATOMS: atom_id res chain seq x y z
N MET A 1 -45.93 -13.41 -8.38
CA MET A 1 -44.98 -14.33 -7.73
C MET A 1 -43.92 -14.71 -8.75
N ALA A 2 -42.71 -14.18 -8.59
CA ALA A 2 -41.52 -14.68 -9.26
C ALA A 2 -40.41 -14.61 -8.21
N GLN A 3 -40.09 -15.76 -7.61
CA GLN A 3 -38.97 -15.88 -6.69
C GLN A 3 -37.70 -15.79 -7.53
N SER A 4 -36.93 -14.72 -7.33
CA SER A 4 -35.58 -14.60 -7.86
C SER A 4 -34.73 -15.65 -7.16
N THR A 5 -34.43 -16.74 -7.85
CA THR A 5 -33.45 -17.72 -7.41
C THR A 5 -32.06 -17.09 -7.60
N SER A 6 -31.57 -16.38 -6.58
CA SER A 6 -30.14 -16.04 -6.52
C SER A 6 -29.38 -17.35 -6.41
N SER A 7 -28.78 -17.80 -7.51
CA SER A 7 -27.80 -18.87 -7.47
C SER A 7 -26.65 -18.40 -6.58
N GLU A 8 -26.54 -18.95 -5.37
CA GLU A 8 -25.38 -18.78 -4.49
C GLU A 8 -24.17 -19.43 -5.19
N TYR A 9 -23.51 -18.68 -6.06
CA TYR A 9 -22.18 -19.04 -6.54
C TYR A 9 -21.23 -18.90 -5.36
N ARG A 10 -20.99 -20.00 -4.62
CA ARG A 10 -19.93 -20.07 -3.62
C ARG A 10 -18.62 -20.36 -4.32
N LEU A 11 -17.62 -19.50 -4.09
CA LEU A 11 -16.25 -19.78 -4.48
C LEU A 11 -15.78 -21.06 -3.78
N ALA A 12 -15.01 -21.89 -4.48
CA ALA A 12 -14.33 -23.01 -3.85
C ALA A 12 -13.39 -22.49 -2.74
N PRO A 13 -13.26 -23.20 -1.61
CA PRO A 13 -12.32 -22.80 -0.57
C PRO A 13 -10.90 -22.79 -1.13
N LEU A 14 -10.08 -21.85 -0.65
CA LEU A 14 -8.66 -21.80 -1.00
C LEU A 14 -7.96 -23.08 -0.54
N ALA A 15 -7.18 -23.70 -1.43
CA ALA A 15 -6.37 -24.86 -1.09
C ALA A 15 -5.21 -24.50 -0.13
N PHE A 16 -4.70 -23.26 -0.25
CA PHE A 16 -3.66 -22.71 0.59
C PHE A 16 -4.01 -21.27 0.98
N CYS A 17 -3.77 -20.92 2.23
CA CYS A 17 -3.88 -19.55 2.72
C CYS A 17 -2.47 -18.98 2.94
N PRO A 18 -2.22 -17.71 2.60
CA PRO A 18 -0.96 -17.07 2.95
C PRO A 18 -0.79 -17.02 4.47
N LEU A 19 0.45 -17.11 4.93
CA LEU A 19 0.78 -16.91 6.34
C LEU A 19 0.88 -15.40 6.60
N PRO A 20 0.24 -14.88 7.65
CA PRO A 20 0.35 -13.47 8.01
C PRO A 20 1.81 -13.06 8.23
N LEU A 21 2.15 -11.82 7.89
CA LEU A 21 3.45 -11.24 8.19
C LEU A 21 3.84 -11.45 9.67
N GLY A 22 5.07 -11.93 9.90
CA GLY A 22 5.58 -12.27 11.23
C GLY A 22 5.30 -13.70 11.70
N SER A 23 4.48 -14.48 10.98
CA SER A 23 4.26 -15.91 11.30
C SER A 23 5.51 -16.76 11.08
N VAL A 24 6.43 -16.31 10.22
CA VAL A 24 7.73 -16.93 9.98
C VAL A 24 8.81 -15.91 10.32
N GLN A 25 9.71 -16.30 11.22
CA GLN A 25 10.78 -15.44 11.71
C GLN A 25 12.10 -15.74 11.00
N PRO A 26 12.84 -14.72 10.54
CA PRO A 26 14.11 -14.92 9.85
C PRO A 26 15.19 -15.39 10.83
N ALA A 27 16.07 -16.28 10.38
CA ALA A 27 17.23 -16.74 11.14
C ALA A 27 18.47 -16.89 10.25
N GLY A 28 19.65 -17.01 10.87
CA GLY A 28 20.91 -17.28 10.17
C GLY A 28 21.22 -16.27 9.06
N TRP A 29 21.44 -16.77 7.84
CA TRP A 29 21.81 -15.93 6.70
C TRP A 29 20.71 -14.92 6.33
N LEU A 30 19.43 -15.33 6.34
CA LEU A 30 18.33 -14.44 5.98
C LEU A 30 18.20 -13.28 6.96
N LEU A 31 18.25 -13.56 8.26
CA LEU A 31 18.25 -12.53 9.30
C LEU A 31 19.37 -11.51 9.08
N ARG A 32 20.57 -11.99 8.71
CA ARG A 32 21.70 -11.12 8.39
C ARG A 32 21.44 -10.25 7.15
N GLN A 33 20.81 -10.78 6.10
CA GLN A 33 20.49 -9.97 4.92
C GLN A 33 19.46 -8.89 5.23
N LEU A 34 18.43 -9.22 6.00
CA LEU A 34 17.43 -8.25 6.44
C LEU A 34 18.08 -7.16 7.30
N ARG A 35 18.96 -7.51 8.25
CA ARG A 35 19.70 -6.50 9.03
C ARG A 35 20.56 -5.59 8.14
N ILE A 36 21.26 -6.12 7.15
CA ILE A 36 22.02 -5.29 6.19
C ILE A 36 21.11 -4.31 5.45
N GLN A 37 19.90 -4.70 5.06
CA GLN A 37 18.94 -3.80 4.42
C GLN A 37 18.43 -2.72 5.39
N ALA A 38 18.11 -3.11 6.63
CA ALA A 38 17.57 -2.22 7.65
C ALA A 38 18.59 -1.17 8.12
N ASP A 39 19.85 -1.58 8.24
CA ASP A 39 20.98 -0.72 8.63
C ASP A 39 21.56 0.05 7.42
N GLY A 40 21.10 -0.28 6.20
CA GLY A 40 21.54 0.29 4.94
C GLY A 40 20.48 1.16 4.27
N LEU A 41 20.48 1.16 2.94
CA LEU A 41 19.66 2.08 2.15
C LEU A 41 18.16 1.97 2.46
N SER A 42 17.62 0.75 2.61
CA SER A 42 16.18 0.55 2.81
C SER A 42 15.67 1.22 4.08
N GLY A 43 16.37 1.05 5.20
CA GLY A 43 15.94 1.63 6.49
C GLY A 43 16.25 3.12 6.68
N HIS A 44 16.98 3.73 5.75
CA HIS A 44 17.42 5.14 5.82
C HIS A 44 16.99 5.97 4.59
N LEU A 45 16.22 5.40 3.66
CA LEU A 45 15.89 6.06 2.39
C LEU A 45 15.17 7.39 2.58
N ASP A 46 14.25 7.45 3.54
CA ASP A 46 13.51 8.66 3.94
C ASP A 46 14.39 9.75 4.56
N GLU A 47 15.57 9.40 5.09
CA GLU A 47 16.50 10.35 5.70
C GLU A 47 17.40 11.02 4.66
N ILE A 48 17.61 10.37 3.51
CA ILE A 48 18.62 10.80 2.52
C ILE A 48 18.03 11.14 1.15
N TRP A 49 16.83 10.67 0.83
CA TRP A 49 16.19 10.90 -0.46
C TRP A 49 14.91 11.73 -0.29
N PRO A 50 14.89 13.00 -0.74
CA PRO A 50 13.73 13.89 -0.60
C PRO A 50 12.43 13.32 -1.17
N ASP A 51 12.49 12.56 -2.28
CA ASP A 51 11.31 11.92 -2.87
C ASP A 51 10.57 10.97 -1.91
N VAL A 52 11.26 10.47 -0.89
CA VAL A 52 10.66 9.68 0.20
C VAL A 52 10.46 10.56 1.43
N GLY A 53 11.51 11.21 1.93
CA GLY A 53 11.47 12.01 3.17
C GLY A 53 10.49 13.19 3.16
N GLU A 54 10.24 13.74 1.97
CA GLU A 54 9.31 14.85 1.70
C GLU A 54 8.21 14.43 0.72
N SER A 55 7.88 13.14 0.67
CA SER A 55 6.91 12.59 -0.29
C SER A 55 5.55 13.26 -0.18
N GLY A 56 4.89 13.44 -1.33
CA GLY A 56 3.50 13.90 -1.38
C GLY A 56 2.54 12.97 -0.62
N TRP A 57 2.89 11.69 -0.45
CA TRP A 57 2.10 10.73 0.34
C TRP A 57 1.99 11.08 1.82
N ILE A 58 2.92 11.89 2.33
CA ILE A 58 2.93 12.40 3.71
C ILE A 58 2.79 13.92 3.77
N GLY A 59 2.20 14.53 2.73
CA GLY A 59 1.94 15.97 2.67
C GLY A 59 3.16 16.83 2.34
N GLY A 60 4.28 16.21 1.96
CA GLY A 60 5.46 16.92 1.51
C GLY A 60 5.36 17.42 0.06
N GLY A 61 6.37 18.16 -0.38
CA GLY A 61 6.42 18.80 -1.70
C GLY A 61 7.16 18.01 -2.78
N ALA A 62 7.71 16.84 -2.45
CA ALA A 62 8.44 16.00 -3.39
C ALA A 62 7.51 15.01 -4.09
N GLU A 63 8.06 13.89 -4.57
CA GLU A 63 7.33 12.93 -5.39
C GLU A 63 6.09 12.37 -4.68
N GLY A 64 4.97 12.37 -5.40
CA GLY A 64 3.68 11.86 -4.93
C GLY A 64 3.11 10.73 -5.78
N TRP A 65 3.94 10.06 -6.59
CA TRP A 65 3.53 8.95 -7.44
C TRP A 65 3.88 7.62 -6.76
N GLU A 66 4.90 6.87 -7.16
CA GLU A 66 5.07 5.47 -6.72
C GLU A 66 6.22 5.24 -5.72
N ARG A 67 7.14 6.19 -5.54
CA ARG A 67 8.38 5.95 -4.77
C ARG A 67 8.11 5.72 -3.28
N GLY A 68 7.26 6.54 -2.67
CA GLY A 68 6.82 6.37 -1.30
C GLY A 68 6.14 5.00 -1.07
N PRO A 69 5.11 4.65 -1.86
CA PRO A 69 4.45 3.34 -1.78
C PRO A 69 5.40 2.15 -1.91
N TYR A 70 6.33 2.16 -2.86
CA TYR A 70 7.32 1.07 -2.98
C TYR A 70 8.26 0.97 -1.79
N TRP A 71 8.67 2.10 -1.23
CA TRP A 71 9.47 2.11 -0.02
C TRP A 71 8.71 1.53 1.17
N LEU A 72 7.43 1.89 1.34
CA LEU A 72 6.56 1.29 2.35
C LEU A 72 6.39 -0.23 2.16
N ASP A 73 6.16 -0.70 0.93
CA ASP A 73 6.02 -2.12 0.61
C ASP A 73 7.28 -2.92 0.99
N GLY A 74 8.46 -2.33 0.88
CA GLY A 74 9.73 -2.96 1.27
C GLY A 74 10.07 -2.83 2.76
N VAL A 75 9.91 -1.65 3.36
CA VAL A 75 10.32 -1.40 4.75
C VAL A 75 9.32 -1.94 5.77
N THR A 76 8.04 -2.02 5.44
CA THR A 76 7.02 -2.56 6.35
C THR A 76 7.36 -3.98 6.80
N PRO A 77 7.49 -4.98 5.91
CA PRO A 77 7.85 -6.34 6.34
C PRO A 77 9.20 -6.38 7.04
N LEU A 78 10.16 -5.56 6.60
CA LEU A 78 11.48 -5.48 7.22
C LEU A 78 11.42 -5.04 8.70
N ALA A 79 10.63 -4.01 9.00
CA ALA A 79 10.45 -3.48 10.35
C ALA A 79 9.89 -4.53 11.31
N TYR A 80 8.86 -5.27 10.87
CA TYR A 80 8.15 -6.22 11.72
C TYR A 80 8.84 -7.60 11.80
N LEU A 81 9.52 -8.06 10.74
CA LEU A 81 10.31 -9.29 10.77
C LEU A 81 11.58 -9.16 11.64
N LEU A 82 12.11 -7.95 11.77
CA LEU A 82 13.29 -7.67 12.59
C LEU A 82 12.96 -7.18 14.00
N ASP A 83 11.67 -6.97 14.31
CA ASP A 83 11.24 -6.33 15.55
C ASP A 83 11.94 -4.99 15.80
N ASP A 84 12.13 -4.18 14.74
CA ASP A 84 12.94 -2.97 14.78
C ASP A 84 12.10 -1.73 15.11
N GLU A 85 12.16 -1.27 16.36
CA GLU A 85 11.33 -0.15 16.85
C GLU A 85 11.52 1.16 16.08
N ARG A 86 12.74 1.45 15.62
CA ARG A 86 13.01 2.64 14.81
C ARG A 86 12.25 2.59 13.49
N LEU A 87 12.30 1.45 12.79
CA LEU A 87 11.58 1.29 11.54
C LEU A 87 10.07 1.23 11.75
N LYS A 88 9.59 0.57 12.81
CA LYS A 88 8.16 0.54 13.15
C LYS A 88 7.60 1.94 13.41
N GLU A 89 8.36 2.80 14.09
CA GLU A 89 7.95 4.19 14.33
C GLU A 89 7.79 4.96 13.02
N LYS A 90 8.71 4.79 12.06
CA LYS A 90 8.59 5.36 10.72
C LYS A 90 7.33 4.86 10.01
N MET A 91 7.08 3.56 10.04
CA MET A 91 5.89 2.98 9.41
C MET A 91 4.61 3.52 10.04
N ARG A 92 4.52 3.54 11.37
CA ARG A 92 3.38 4.12 12.09
C ARG A 92 3.12 5.56 11.64
N ARG A 93 4.15 6.42 11.60
CA ARG A 93 3.99 7.81 11.14
C ARG A 93 3.41 7.90 9.73
N TRP A 94 3.92 7.10 8.79
CA TRP A 94 3.46 7.11 7.41
C TRP A 94 2.03 6.59 7.26
N PHE A 95 1.72 5.42 7.83
CA PHE A 95 0.39 4.83 7.73
C PHE A 95 -0.65 5.67 8.48
N ASP A 96 -0.33 6.21 9.65
CA ASP A 96 -1.22 7.13 10.38
C ASP A 96 -1.56 8.34 9.52
N TYR A 97 -0.55 9.00 8.95
CA TYR A 97 -0.78 10.15 8.09
C TYR A 97 -1.69 9.79 6.91
N ILE A 98 -1.37 8.75 6.14
CA ILE A 98 -2.11 8.39 4.93
C ILE A 98 -3.57 8.01 5.26
N LEU A 99 -3.78 7.27 6.36
CA LEU A 99 -5.12 6.85 6.78
C LEU A 99 -5.95 8.01 7.33
N GLU A 100 -5.33 8.95 8.07
CA GLU A 100 -5.99 10.15 8.59
C GLU A 100 -6.31 11.17 7.50
N HIS A 101 -5.55 11.18 6.41
CA HIS A 101 -5.70 12.11 5.30
C HIS A 101 -6.34 11.44 4.06
N GLN A 102 -7.04 10.31 4.24
CA GLN A 102 -7.86 9.74 3.16
C GLN A 102 -8.94 10.76 2.76
N HIS A 103 -9.02 11.08 1.47
CA HIS A 103 -9.96 12.09 0.94
C HIS A 103 -11.41 11.72 1.26
N ASP A 104 -12.29 12.72 1.30
CA ASP A 104 -13.72 12.54 1.60
C ASP A 104 -14.42 11.58 0.64
N ASP A 105 -14.01 11.58 -0.64
CA ASP A 105 -14.52 10.70 -1.69
C ASP A 105 -13.99 9.25 -1.58
N GLY A 106 -13.03 8.99 -0.70
CA GLY A 106 -12.41 7.69 -0.49
C GLY A 106 -11.05 7.50 -1.16
N TRP A 107 -10.54 8.46 -1.94
CA TRP A 107 -9.20 8.36 -2.54
C TRP A 107 -8.11 8.30 -1.46
N LEU A 108 -7.07 7.49 -1.71
CA LEU A 108 -5.92 7.33 -0.82
C LEU A 108 -4.67 7.96 -1.46
N GLY A 109 -3.94 8.74 -0.66
CA GLY A 109 -2.72 9.40 -1.10
C GLY A 109 -2.95 10.60 -2.03
N PRO A 110 -1.91 11.05 -2.75
CA PRO A 110 -2.01 12.17 -3.66
C PRO A 110 -2.97 11.88 -4.82
N VAL A 111 -3.79 12.87 -5.19
CA VAL A 111 -4.65 12.78 -6.39
C VAL A 111 -3.80 12.95 -7.66
N LYS A 112 -2.74 13.74 -7.60
CA LYS A 112 -1.79 13.97 -8.70
C LYS A 112 -0.41 14.23 -8.14
N ASP A 113 0.63 13.70 -8.79
CA ASP A 113 2.01 14.07 -8.51
C ASP A 113 2.30 15.47 -9.05
N THR A 114 2.64 16.40 -8.16
CA THR A 114 2.96 17.79 -8.51
C THR A 114 4.43 18.00 -8.84
N SER A 115 5.29 17.03 -8.56
CA SER A 115 6.75 17.14 -8.76
C SER A 115 7.19 16.88 -10.21
N ALA A 116 6.43 16.09 -10.97
CA ALA A 116 6.73 15.73 -12.36
C ALA A 116 5.89 16.48 -13.42
N GLY A 117 5.26 17.61 -13.07
CA GLY A 117 4.43 18.39 -13.98
C GLY A 117 3.20 17.61 -14.48
N GLU A 118 3.06 17.47 -15.81
CA GLU A 118 1.94 16.76 -16.45
C GLU A 118 2.26 15.30 -16.80
N LYS A 119 3.37 14.75 -16.30
CA LYS A 119 3.80 13.38 -16.62
C LYS A 119 2.75 12.34 -16.20
N TYR A 120 2.18 12.51 -15.01
CA TYR A 120 1.20 11.58 -14.45
C TYR A 120 -0.18 12.23 -14.37
N ARG A 121 -1.20 11.46 -14.76
CA ARG A 121 -2.58 11.91 -14.74
C ARG A 121 -3.09 11.97 -13.30
N ALA A 122 -4.04 12.87 -13.06
CA ALA A 122 -4.81 12.84 -11.82
C ALA A 122 -5.60 11.52 -11.73
N TYR A 123 -5.81 11.04 -10.51
CA TYR A 123 -6.47 9.77 -10.21
C TYR A 123 -5.82 8.58 -10.93
N ASP A 124 -4.50 8.56 -11.01
CA ASP A 124 -3.76 7.36 -11.40
C ASP A 124 -3.81 6.33 -10.25
N PRO A 125 -4.49 5.18 -10.44
CA PRO A 125 -4.66 4.21 -9.37
C PRO A 125 -3.40 3.37 -9.14
N TRP A 126 -2.42 3.41 -10.05
CA TRP A 126 -1.25 2.54 -10.00
C TRP A 126 -0.46 2.68 -8.68
N PRO A 127 -0.06 3.89 -8.25
CA PRO A 127 0.59 4.07 -6.95
C PRO A 127 -0.21 3.54 -5.76
N VAL A 128 -1.53 3.68 -5.82
CA VAL A 128 -2.41 3.22 -4.74
C VAL A 128 -2.41 1.70 -4.67
N PHE A 129 -2.33 0.98 -5.79
CA PHE A 129 -2.20 -0.48 -5.79
C PHE A 129 -0.94 -0.92 -5.03
N VAL A 130 0.18 -0.23 -5.23
CA VAL A 130 1.42 -0.51 -4.49
C VAL A 130 1.25 -0.22 -3.00
N PHE A 131 0.61 0.91 -2.65
CA PHE A 131 0.34 1.25 -1.24
C PHE A 131 -0.57 0.23 -0.56
N LEU A 132 -1.58 -0.29 -1.25
CA LEU A 132 -2.50 -1.29 -0.68
C LEU A 132 -1.75 -2.57 -0.28
N LYS A 133 -0.76 -3.01 -1.06
CA LYS A 133 0.12 -4.13 -0.65
C LYS A 133 0.85 -3.84 0.66
N ALA A 134 1.36 -2.62 0.82
CA ALA A 134 2.02 -2.20 2.05
C ALA A 134 1.04 -2.13 3.23
N LEU A 135 -0.18 -1.62 2.99
CA LEU A 135 -1.24 -1.51 3.99
C LEU A 135 -1.75 -2.88 4.45
N THR A 136 -1.88 -3.85 3.55
CA THR A 136 -2.26 -5.23 3.88
C THR A 136 -1.20 -5.86 4.79
N GLN A 137 0.09 -5.73 4.46
CA GLN A 137 1.18 -6.19 5.33
C GLN A 137 1.19 -5.48 6.69
N TYR A 138 0.96 -4.15 6.71
CA TYR A 138 0.89 -3.38 7.94
C TYR A 138 -0.27 -3.84 8.83
N HIS A 139 -1.44 -4.10 8.24
CA HIS A 139 -2.60 -4.63 8.94
C HIS A 139 -2.32 -6.02 9.51
N GLU A 140 -1.71 -6.93 8.74
CA GLU A 140 -1.34 -8.26 9.21
C GLU A 140 -0.39 -8.21 10.41
N ALA A 141 0.59 -7.30 10.40
CA ALA A 141 1.58 -7.19 11.47
C ALA A 141 1.07 -6.48 12.73
N THR A 142 0.10 -5.57 12.60
CA THR A 142 -0.31 -4.66 13.70
C THR A 142 -1.76 -4.80 14.15
N GLY A 143 -2.63 -5.34 13.31
CA GLY A 143 -4.08 -5.31 13.51
C GLY A 143 -4.69 -3.92 13.35
N GLU A 144 -4.05 -2.98 12.63
CA GLU A 144 -4.57 -1.64 12.38
C GLU A 144 -5.99 -1.70 11.79
N ARG A 145 -6.98 -1.32 12.59
CA ARG A 145 -8.41 -1.52 12.27
C ARG A 145 -8.91 -0.54 11.21
N ARG A 146 -8.22 0.58 10.98
CA ARG A 146 -8.56 1.56 9.94
C ARG A 146 -8.23 1.09 8.52
N ALA A 147 -7.34 0.10 8.37
CA ALA A 147 -6.90 -0.40 7.07
C ALA A 147 -8.07 -0.89 6.20
N ILE A 148 -8.84 -1.88 6.68
CA ILE A 148 -9.93 -2.49 5.90
C ILE A 148 -11.00 -1.44 5.49
N PRO A 149 -11.53 -0.59 6.40
CA PRO A 149 -12.46 0.48 6.01
C PRO A 149 -11.88 1.45 4.97
N ALA A 150 -10.60 1.83 5.10
CA ALA A 150 -9.95 2.73 4.15
C ALA A 150 -9.85 2.10 2.76
N MET A 151 -9.44 0.83 2.67
CA MET A 151 -9.39 0.07 1.42
C MET A 151 -10.79 -0.02 0.77
N GLN A 152 -11.82 -0.34 1.55
CA GLN A 152 -13.20 -0.40 1.05
C GLN A 152 -13.70 0.94 0.50
N ARG A 153 -13.35 2.06 1.14
CA ARG A 153 -13.67 3.40 0.63
C ARG A 153 -12.94 3.70 -0.68
N PHE A 154 -11.66 3.34 -0.76
CA PHE A 154 -10.89 3.47 -2.00
C PHE A 154 -11.47 2.61 -3.12
N PHE A 155 -11.84 1.36 -2.87
CA PHE A 155 -12.43 0.49 -3.89
C PHE A 155 -13.75 1.04 -4.43
N ARG A 156 -14.62 1.57 -3.56
CA ARG A 156 -15.85 2.26 -4.01
C ARG A 156 -15.55 3.48 -4.86
N ARG A 157 -14.50 4.24 -4.52
CA ARG A 157 -14.07 5.39 -5.31
C ARG A 157 -13.54 4.96 -6.68
N LEU A 158 -12.68 3.94 -6.71
CA LEU A 158 -12.10 3.40 -7.93
C LEU A 158 -13.19 2.84 -8.85
N ASP A 159 -14.14 2.07 -8.32
CA ASP A 159 -15.28 1.53 -9.07
C ASP A 159 -16.06 2.62 -9.80
N ALA A 160 -16.43 3.70 -9.10
CA ALA A 160 -17.08 4.86 -9.71
C ALA A 160 -16.22 5.56 -10.78
N LEU A 161 -14.89 5.64 -10.58
CA LEU A 161 -13.99 6.23 -11.57
C LEU A 161 -13.86 5.36 -12.83
N LEU A 162 -14.00 4.05 -12.72
CA LEU A 162 -13.88 3.11 -13.85
C LEU A 162 -15.04 3.23 -14.84
N ASP A 163 -16.20 3.71 -14.41
CA ASP A 163 -17.32 4.05 -15.30
C ASP A 163 -16.99 5.23 -16.22
N GLU A 164 -16.10 6.13 -15.80
CA GLU A 164 -15.72 7.34 -16.53
C GLU A 164 -14.40 7.18 -17.28
N SER A 165 -13.42 6.53 -16.66
CA SER A 165 -12.07 6.35 -17.19
C SER A 165 -11.58 4.93 -16.92
N PRO A 166 -11.46 4.10 -17.96
CA PRO A 166 -10.84 2.78 -17.82
C PRO A 166 -9.42 2.91 -17.28
N LEU A 167 -8.94 1.83 -16.64
CA LEU A 167 -7.54 1.72 -16.24
C LEU A 167 -6.61 2.06 -17.41
N PHE A 168 -5.58 2.84 -17.12
CA PHE A 168 -4.59 3.30 -18.08
C PHE A 168 -3.18 3.02 -17.58
N ASP A 169 -2.20 3.13 -18.50
CA ASP A 169 -0.78 2.94 -18.22
C ASP A 169 -0.51 1.68 -17.36
N TRP A 170 0.32 1.78 -16.32
CA TRP A 170 0.60 0.69 -15.39
C TRP A 170 -0.65 0.08 -14.77
N GLY A 171 -1.64 0.90 -14.37
CA GLY A 171 -2.91 0.41 -13.83
C GLY A 171 -3.62 -0.57 -14.77
N ARG A 172 -3.53 -0.35 -16.08
CA ARG A 172 -4.11 -1.26 -17.10
C ARG A 172 -3.39 -2.60 -17.16
N PHE A 173 -2.07 -2.61 -17.09
CA PHE A 173 -1.26 -3.82 -17.22
C PHE A 173 -1.11 -4.59 -15.91
N ARG A 174 -1.28 -3.90 -14.78
CA ARG A 174 -0.99 -4.39 -13.43
C ARG A 174 -2.20 -4.37 -12.51
N TRP A 175 -3.42 -4.37 -13.08
CA TRP A 175 -4.66 -4.43 -12.30
C TRP A 175 -4.74 -5.66 -11.39
N ALA A 176 -4.02 -6.75 -11.70
CA ALA A 176 -3.96 -7.93 -10.84
C ALA A 176 -3.30 -7.65 -9.48
N ASP A 177 -2.40 -6.66 -9.38
CA ASP A 177 -1.80 -6.24 -8.10
C ASP A 177 -2.88 -5.69 -7.13
N LEU A 178 -3.95 -5.07 -7.65
CA LEU A 178 -5.11 -4.65 -6.85
C LEU A 178 -5.86 -5.84 -6.25
N VAL A 179 -6.01 -6.93 -7.00
CA VAL A 179 -6.75 -8.13 -6.55
C VAL A 179 -6.00 -8.86 -5.43
N LEU A 180 -4.68 -8.74 -5.41
CA LEU A 180 -3.83 -9.33 -4.37
C LEU A 180 -3.85 -8.55 -3.05
N SER A 181 -4.41 -7.32 -3.05
CA SER A 181 -4.33 -6.41 -1.92
C SER A 181 -5.62 -6.32 -1.11
#